data_AF-A0A975Y1Q1-F1
#
_entry.id   AF-A0A975Y1Q1-F1
#
_cell.length_a   1.000
_cell.length_b   1.000
_cell.length_c   1.000
_cell.angle_alpha   90.00
_cell.angle_beta   90.00
_cell.angle_gamma   90.00
#
_symmetry.space_group_name_H-M   'P 1'
#
loop_
_entity.id
_entity.type
_entity.pdbx_description
1 polymer ?
#
loop_
_entity_poly.entity_id
_entity_poly.type
_entity_poly.pdbx_seq_one_letter_code
_entity_poly.pdbx_strand_id
1 'polypeptide(L)'
;MDHLPRSGTLRWSGTLSFHEEARTWIVPFSGTKTLAPRHTKVDRTAEKLTDWVSRMRTHGASFRTLAGSGFRTWLPALRVALGLEPDAPVPLVNVRDPRLLRLELQIVAPQLARRRGAGVTRSPAYPMLPLLAGPPLTLGQLPALSRRTGEPIQLLRRLHALYVVGPVSTRPAWLHPASPRAAGCYPAAGRTGFLGFDRLPVPEEHRDDFRRWLKRSRFAQDWQLTPDGLRLRTCEFCGHHRLSPSRLREVSGAICSRCRRDRAGVPWPAVPYDAYRDRP
;
A
#
# COMPACT_ATOMS: atom_id res chain seq x y z
N MET A 1 -14.90 -34.63 15.03
CA MET A 1 -13.57 -35.31 15.07
C MET A 1 -13.09 -35.43 13.64
N ASP A 2 -12.18 -34.54 13.26
CA ASP A 2 -11.64 -34.45 11.90
C ASP A 2 -10.68 -35.61 11.63
N HIS A 3 -11.01 -36.44 10.65
CA HIS A 3 -10.06 -37.38 10.07
C HIS A 3 -9.03 -36.58 9.28
N LEU A 4 -7.86 -36.31 9.89
CA LEU A 4 -6.69 -35.84 9.15
C LEU A 4 -6.37 -36.86 8.03
N PRO A 5 -6.13 -36.41 6.78
CA PRO A 5 -5.74 -37.32 5.71
C PRO A 5 -4.33 -37.83 6.02
N ARG A 6 -4.25 -39.12 6.41
CA ARG A 6 -2.97 -39.82 6.54
C ARG A 6 -2.21 -39.69 5.22
N SER A 7 -0.97 -39.20 5.29
CA SER A 7 -0.03 -39.32 4.18
C SER A 7 0.13 -40.81 3.86
N GLY A 8 -0.42 -41.23 2.72
CA GLY A 8 -0.37 -42.61 2.27
C GLY A 8 0.76 -42.78 1.28
N THR A 9 1.63 -43.77 1.51
CA THR A 9 2.57 -44.21 0.49
C THR A 9 1.90 -45.30 -0.33
N LEU A 10 1.56 -45.00 -1.58
CA LEU A 10 0.97 -45.99 -2.49
C LEU A 10 2.12 -46.81 -3.09
N ARG A 11 2.13 -48.10 -2.77
CA ARG A 11 3.08 -49.07 -3.32
C ARG A 11 2.32 -50.00 -4.26
N TRP A 12 2.91 -50.29 -5.40
CA TRP A 12 2.36 -51.28 -6.33
C TRP A 12 3.50 -52.08 -6.94
N SER A 13 3.20 -53.33 -7.26
CA SER A 13 4.11 -54.22 -7.97
C SER A 13 3.29 -55.15 -8.86
N GLY A 14 3.92 -55.64 -9.92
CA GLY A 14 3.30 -56.54 -10.87
C GLY A 14 4.31 -57.05 -11.89
N THR A 15 3.81 -57.77 -12.87
CA THR A 15 4.60 -58.34 -13.96
C THR A 15 3.89 -58.03 -15.27
N LEU A 16 4.64 -57.55 -16.26
CA LEU A 16 4.18 -57.42 -17.63
C LEU A 16 4.68 -58.63 -18.41
N SER A 17 3.76 -59.40 -18.97
CA SER A 17 4.08 -60.52 -19.85
C SER A 17 3.85 -60.11 -21.30
N PHE A 18 4.89 -60.25 -22.13
CA PHE A 18 4.84 -60.01 -23.56
C PHE A 18 4.97 -61.36 -24.26
N HIS A 19 4.03 -61.67 -25.15
CA HIS A 19 4.00 -62.94 -25.88
C HIS A 19 4.28 -62.67 -27.36
N GLU A 20 5.33 -63.29 -27.91
CA GLU A 20 5.65 -63.26 -29.34
C GLU A 20 5.96 -64.68 -29.82
N GLU A 21 5.05 -65.23 -30.63
CA GLU A 21 5.06 -66.55 -31.29
C GLU A 21 5.57 -67.75 -30.46
N ALA A 22 6.88 -67.85 -30.22
CA ALA A 22 7.52 -68.94 -29.47
C ALA A 22 8.20 -68.49 -28.15
N ARG A 23 8.08 -67.22 -27.77
CA ARG A 23 8.76 -66.65 -26.58
C ARG A 23 7.81 -65.80 -25.76
N THR A 24 7.95 -65.92 -24.45
CA THR A 24 7.29 -65.03 -23.48
C THR A 24 8.36 -64.31 -22.68
N TRP A 25 8.29 -62.99 -22.64
CA TRP A 25 9.13 -62.15 -21.78
C TRP A 25 8.32 -61.65 -20.61
N ILE A 26 8.82 -61.89 -19.40
CA ILE A 26 8.20 -61.42 -18.17
C ILE A 26 9.08 -60.32 -17.59
N VAL A 27 8.53 -59.11 -17.50
CA VAL A 27 9.21 -57.95 -16.93
C VAL A 27 8.53 -57.59 -15.60
N PRO A 28 9.14 -57.88 -14.45
CA PRO A 28 8.61 -57.40 -13.17
C PRO A 28 8.75 -55.88 -13.08
N PHE A 29 7.77 -55.22 -12.49
CA PHE A 29 7.85 -53.82 -12.16
C PHE A 29 7.36 -53.57 -10.73
N SER A 30 7.91 -52.53 -10.12
CA SER A 30 7.41 -51.99 -8.86
C SER A 30 7.52 -50.48 -8.89
N GLY A 31 6.56 -49.82 -8.26
CA GLY A 31 6.54 -48.37 -8.11
C GLY A 31 6.11 -47.98 -6.71
N THR A 32 6.64 -46.85 -6.25
CA THR A 32 6.21 -46.23 -5.00
C THR A 32 5.92 -44.76 -5.28
N LYS A 33 4.76 -44.28 -4.82
CA LYS A 33 4.40 -42.86 -4.86
C LYS A 33 3.97 -42.42 -3.48
N THR A 34 4.77 -41.58 -2.86
CA THR A 34 4.38 -40.85 -1.65
C THR A 34 3.30 -39.85 -2.04
N LEU A 35 2.07 -40.05 -1.57
CA LEU A 35 1.02 -39.06 -1.76
C LEU A 35 1.35 -37.89 -0.83
N ALA A 36 1.80 -36.77 -1.40
CA ALA A 36 1.83 -35.51 -0.67
C ALA A 36 0.42 -35.28 -0.08
N PRO A 37 0.32 -34.78 1.16
CA PRO A 37 -0.98 -34.47 1.74
C PRO A 37 -1.75 -33.61 0.73
N ARG A 38 -2.99 -34.01 0.41
CA ARG A 38 -3.86 -33.20 -0.44
C ARG A 38 -4.02 -31.86 0.28
N HIS A 39 -3.25 -30.85 -0.13
CA HIS A 39 -3.49 -29.47 0.29
C HIS A 39 -4.94 -29.17 -0.08
N THR A 40 -5.77 -28.99 0.93
CA THR A 40 -7.16 -28.65 0.71
C THR A 40 -7.22 -27.29 0.01
N LYS A 41 -8.34 -26.97 -0.64
CA LYS A 41 -8.54 -25.64 -1.24
C LYS A 41 -8.31 -24.51 -0.23
N VAL A 42 -8.57 -24.78 1.06
CA VAL A 42 -8.32 -23.88 2.19
C VAL A 42 -6.82 -23.66 2.41
N ASP A 43 -6.00 -24.72 2.39
CA ASP A 43 -4.54 -24.61 2.58
C ASP A 43 -3.88 -23.78 1.47
N ARG A 44 -4.28 -24.00 0.21
CA ARG A 44 -3.80 -23.20 -0.93
C ARG A 44 -4.17 -21.72 -0.82
N THR A 45 -5.36 -21.43 -0.29
CA THR A 45 -5.84 -20.07 -0.06
C THR A 45 -4.99 -19.39 1.01
N ALA A 46 -4.70 -20.08 2.11
CA ALA A 46 -3.89 -19.58 3.21
C ALA A 46 -2.43 -19.34 2.79
N GLU A 47 -1.81 -20.27 2.06
CA GLU A 47 -0.46 -20.14 1.51
C GLU A 47 -0.37 -18.93 0.59
N LYS A 48 -1.34 -18.77 -0.32
CA LYS A 48 -1.35 -17.66 -1.28
C LYS A 48 -1.50 -16.30 -0.61
N LEU A 49 -2.42 -16.18 0.36
CA LEU A 49 -2.58 -14.94 1.14
C LEU A 49 -1.31 -14.63 1.94
N THR A 50 -0.68 -15.65 2.52
CA THR A 50 0.58 -15.50 3.26
C THR A 50 1.71 -15.01 2.36
N ASP A 51 1.88 -15.61 1.18
CA ASP A 51 2.85 -15.16 0.17
C ASP A 51 2.60 -13.71 -0.23
N TRP A 52 1.37 -13.39 -0.60
CA TRP A 52 1.02 -12.03 -1.04
C TRP A 52 1.29 -10.99 0.05
N VAL A 53 0.81 -11.21 1.28
CA VAL A 53 1.06 -10.27 2.40
C VAL A 53 2.56 -10.15 2.68
N SER A 54 3.30 -11.25 2.61
CA SER A 54 4.76 -11.24 2.75
C SER A 54 5.43 -10.36 1.68
N ARG A 55 5.05 -10.53 0.41
CA ARG A 55 5.60 -9.74 -0.70
C ARG A 55 5.19 -8.28 -0.64
N MET A 56 3.96 -7.98 -0.20
CA MET A 56 3.53 -6.61 0.05
C MET A 56 4.38 -5.96 1.16
N ARG A 57 4.65 -6.68 2.26
CA ARG A 57 5.47 -6.17 3.38
C ARG A 57 6.95 -6.02 3.04
N THR A 58 7.51 -6.94 2.28
CA THR A 58 8.96 -6.95 1.99
C THR A 58 9.29 -6.05 0.79
N HIS A 59 8.55 -6.20 -0.30
CA HIS A 59 8.84 -5.55 -1.58
C HIS A 59 7.94 -4.35 -1.88
N GLY A 60 6.87 -4.13 -1.11
CA GLY A 60 5.89 -3.08 -1.43
C GLY A 60 5.17 -3.34 -2.75
N ALA A 61 5.05 -4.61 -3.17
CA ALA A 61 4.29 -4.98 -4.35
C ALA A 61 2.80 -4.78 -4.07
N SER A 62 2.09 -4.00 -4.90
CA SER A 62 0.67 -3.75 -4.68
C SER A 62 -0.13 -5.06 -4.77
N PHE A 63 -1.20 -5.17 -3.98
CA PHE A 63 -2.06 -6.35 -4.03
C PHE A 63 -2.64 -6.57 -5.43
N ARG A 64 -2.98 -5.49 -6.13
CA ARG A 64 -3.47 -5.55 -7.51
C ARG A 64 -2.44 -6.17 -8.47
N THR A 65 -1.17 -5.85 -8.30
CA THR A 65 -0.07 -6.46 -9.08
C THR A 65 0.07 -7.95 -8.77
N LEU A 66 -0.05 -8.35 -7.50
CA LEU A 66 0.14 -9.73 -7.07
C LEU A 66 -1.04 -10.65 -7.43
N ALA A 67 -2.27 -10.15 -7.33
CA ALA A 67 -3.48 -10.92 -7.56
C ALA A 67 -4.04 -10.80 -9.00
N GLY A 68 -3.51 -9.89 -9.81
CA GLY A 68 -3.90 -9.71 -11.21
C GLY A 68 -5.36 -9.30 -11.38
N SER A 69 -6.01 -9.79 -12.45
CA SER A 69 -7.43 -9.51 -12.74
C SER A 69 -8.37 -10.01 -11.64
N GLY A 70 -7.99 -11.05 -10.90
CA GLY A 70 -8.76 -11.63 -9.81
C GLY A 70 -8.71 -10.86 -8.48
N PHE A 71 -7.99 -9.74 -8.39
CA PHE A 71 -7.76 -9.05 -7.11
C PHE A 71 -9.04 -8.69 -6.35
N ARG A 72 -10.11 -8.30 -7.06
CA ARG A 72 -11.40 -7.94 -6.42
C ARG A 72 -12.02 -9.12 -5.68
N THR A 73 -11.95 -10.32 -6.26
CA THR A 73 -12.46 -11.56 -5.67
C THR A 73 -11.70 -11.93 -4.39
N TRP A 74 -10.41 -11.65 -4.35
CA TRP A 74 -9.54 -11.99 -3.20
C TRP A 74 -9.50 -10.90 -2.12
N LEU A 75 -10.05 -9.73 -2.39
CA LEU A 75 -9.93 -8.57 -1.50
C LEU A 75 -10.60 -8.78 -0.13
N PRO A 76 -11.81 -9.36 -0.02
CA PRO A 76 -12.39 -9.67 1.29
C PRO A 76 -11.52 -10.62 2.11
N ALA A 77 -11.00 -11.67 1.48
CA ALA A 77 -10.14 -12.64 2.16
C ALA A 77 -8.80 -12.04 2.63
N LEU A 78 -8.21 -11.15 1.82
CA LEU A 78 -7.04 -10.38 2.21
C LEU A 78 -7.32 -9.49 3.43
N ARG A 79 -8.44 -8.77 3.45
CA ARG A 79 -8.81 -7.87 4.55
C ARG A 79 -8.94 -8.63 5.86
N VAL A 80 -9.66 -9.74 5.81
CA VAL A 80 -9.81 -10.66 6.95
C VAL A 80 -8.45 -11.18 7.41
N ALA A 81 -7.57 -11.56 6.47
CA ALA A 81 -6.23 -12.02 6.82
C ALA A 81 -5.37 -10.91 7.44
N LEU A 82 -5.67 -9.64 7.17
CA LEU A 82 -5.04 -8.48 7.79
C LEU A 82 -5.76 -8.00 9.07
N GLY A 83 -6.74 -8.75 9.57
CA GLY A 83 -7.49 -8.39 10.77
C GLY A 83 -8.44 -7.20 10.57
N LEU A 84 -8.85 -6.95 9.33
CA LEU A 84 -9.76 -5.87 8.96
C LEU A 84 -11.13 -6.45 8.57
N GLU A 85 -12.17 -5.62 8.67
CA GLU A 85 -13.50 -6.01 8.19
C GLU A 85 -13.48 -6.33 6.67
N PRO A 86 -14.19 -7.37 6.21
CA PRO A 86 -14.17 -7.82 4.82
C PRO A 86 -14.58 -6.75 3.81
N ASP A 87 -15.45 -5.84 4.22
CA ASP A 87 -16.00 -4.73 3.44
C ASP A 87 -15.32 -3.39 3.72
N ALA A 88 -14.35 -3.35 4.66
CA ALA A 88 -13.68 -2.12 5.03
C ALA A 88 -13.11 -1.40 3.79
N PRO A 89 -13.30 -0.08 3.67
CA PRO A 89 -12.64 0.72 2.67
C PRO A 89 -11.17 0.84 3.09
N VAL A 90 -10.38 -0.13 2.61
CA VAL A 90 -8.96 -0.25 2.94
C VAL A 90 -8.10 0.31 1.81
N PRO A 91 -7.18 1.25 2.10
CA PRO A 91 -6.32 1.90 1.11
C PRO A 91 -5.24 1.00 0.49
N LEU A 92 -4.87 -0.10 1.17
CA LEU A 92 -3.77 -1.03 0.80
C LEU A 92 -3.76 -1.54 -0.65
N VAL A 93 -4.91 -1.52 -1.35
CA VAL A 93 -5.02 -2.03 -2.72
C VAL A 93 -4.52 -1.03 -3.76
N ASN A 94 -4.62 0.27 -3.45
CA ASN A 94 -4.39 1.34 -4.42
C ASN A 94 -3.08 2.08 -4.18
N VAL A 95 -2.33 1.72 -3.13
CA VAL A 95 -0.98 2.24 -2.89
C VAL A 95 -0.06 1.81 -4.03
N ARG A 96 0.41 2.78 -4.82
CA ARG A 96 1.38 2.51 -5.89
C ARG A 96 2.81 2.67 -5.44
N ASP A 97 3.04 3.41 -4.36
CA ASP A 97 4.37 3.64 -3.82
C ASP A 97 4.78 2.48 -2.89
N PRO A 98 5.81 1.68 -3.25
CA PRO A 98 6.17 0.50 -2.48
C PRO A 98 6.60 0.84 -1.04
N ARG A 99 7.26 1.98 -0.82
CA ARG A 99 7.67 2.41 0.52
C ARG A 99 6.45 2.77 1.35
N LEU A 100 5.52 3.58 0.83
CA LEU A 100 4.30 3.92 1.57
C LEU A 100 3.42 2.70 1.85
N LEU A 101 3.31 1.74 0.92
CA LEU A 101 2.57 0.49 1.15
C LEU A 101 3.16 -0.30 2.32
N ARG A 102 4.49 -0.43 2.38
CA ARG A 102 5.17 -1.12 3.49
C ARG A 102 4.97 -0.41 4.82
N LEU A 103 4.96 0.92 4.84
CA LEU A 103 4.72 1.68 6.07
C LEU A 103 3.25 1.62 6.50
N GLU A 104 2.30 1.73 5.57
CA GLU A 104 0.88 1.56 5.84
C GLU A 104 0.61 0.17 6.43
N LEU A 105 1.14 -0.90 5.84
CA LEU A 105 1.00 -2.25 6.39
C LEU A 105 1.58 -2.38 7.79
N GLN A 106 2.74 -1.77 8.06
CA GLN A 106 3.33 -1.82 9.40
C GLN A 106 2.52 -1.05 10.45
N ILE A 107 1.73 -0.05 10.04
CA ILE A 107 0.93 0.77 10.95
C ILE A 107 -0.48 0.20 11.11
N VAL A 108 -1.16 -0.14 10.01
CA VAL A 108 -2.57 -0.57 10.00
C VAL A 108 -2.73 -2.06 10.29
N ALA A 109 -1.79 -2.87 9.81
CA ALA A 109 -1.86 -4.33 9.89
C ALA A 109 -0.47 -4.91 10.24
N PRO A 110 0.10 -4.55 11.41
CA PRO A 110 1.43 -4.98 11.82
C PRO A 110 1.53 -6.50 11.86
N GLN A 111 2.72 -7.04 11.57
CA GLN A 111 2.93 -8.48 11.57
C GLN A 111 2.67 -9.10 12.95
N LEU A 112 1.86 -10.15 12.99
CA LEU A 112 1.71 -10.96 14.19
C LEU A 112 3.06 -11.59 14.56
N ALA A 113 3.44 -11.45 15.83
CA ALA A 113 4.58 -12.16 16.36
C ALA A 113 4.31 -13.67 16.27
N ARG A 114 5.06 -14.36 15.41
CA ARG A 114 5.00 -15.83 15.35
C ARG A 114 5.61 -16.38 16.63
N ARG A 115 4.78 -16.96 17.51
CA ARG A 115 5.28 -17.81 18.59
C ARG A 115 5.82 -19.09 17.99
N ARG A 116 7.06 -19.48 18.31
CA ARG A 116 7.63 -20.76 17.86
C ARG A 116 6.71 -21.89 18.29
N GLY A 117 6.37 -22.79 17.38
CA GLY A 117 5.49 -23.94 17.63
C GLY A 117 3.99 -23.65 17.65
N ALA A 118 3.56 -22.38 17.54
CA ALA A 118 2.14 -22.07 17.41
C ALA A 118 1.65 -22.36 15.98
N GLY A 119 0.51 -23.04 15.87
CA GLY A 119 -0.19 -23.23 14.59
C GLY A 119 -0.62 -21.91 13.96
N VAL A 120 -1.15 -21.99 12.73
CA VAL A 120 -1.68 -20.82 12.01
C VAL A 120 -2.84 -20.21 12.81
N THR A 121 -2.64 -18.98 13.32
CA THR A 121 -3.73 -18.20 13.92
C THR A 121 -4.80 -17.96 12.86
N ARG A 122 -6.07 -18.20 13.18
CA ARG A 122 -7.20 -18.05 12.26
C ARG A 122 -8.07 -16.87 12.67
N SER A 123 -8.74 -16.26 11.69
CA SER A 123 -9.71 -15.20 11.98
C SER A 123 -10.92 -15.80 12.75
N PRO A 124 -11.36 -15.18 13.85
CA PRO A 124 -12.57 -15.62 14.55
C PRO A 124 -13.82 -15.56 13.66
N ALA A 125 -13.94 -14.50 12.85
CA ALA A 125 -15.06 -14.30 11.93
C ALA A 125 -15.00 -15.21 10.70
N TYR A 126 -13.80 -15.67 10.31
CA TYR A 126 -13.59 -16.54 9.16
C TYR A 126 -12.55 -17.62 9.48
N PRO A 127 -12.94 -18.69 10.18
CA PRO A 127 -12.01 -19.69 10.71
C PRO A 127 -11.18 -20.43 9.64
N MET A 128 -11.58 -20.35 8.37
CA MET A 128 -10.83 -20.93 7.25
C MET A 128 -9.71 -20.04 6.71
N LEU A 129 -9.64 -18.78 7.13
CA LEU A 129 -8.62 -17.83 6.67
C LEU A 129 -7.56 -17.60 7.76
N PRO A 130 -6.27 -17.51 7.38
CA PRO A 130 -5.21 -17.20 8.32
C PRO A 130 -5.32 -15.75 8.76
N LEU A 131 -5.11 -15.48 10.04
CA LEU A 131 -4.87 -14.14 10.56
C LEU A 131 -3.35 -13.88 10.52
N LEU A 132 -2.94 -12.90 9.72
CA LEU A 132 -1.55 -12.58 9.38
C LEU A 132 -1.07 -11.23 9.96
N ALA A 133 -1.99 -10.48 10.58
CA ALA A 133 -1.72 -9.18 11.17
C ALA A 133 -2.42 -9.01 12.52
N GLY A 134 -1.80 -8.21 13.37
CA GLY A 134 -2.35 -7.76 14.64
C GLY A 134 -3.15 -6.46 14.48
N PRO A 135 -3.65 -5.90 15.60
CA PRO A 135 -4.34 -4.62 15.59
C PRO A 135 -3.41 -3.49 15.13
N PRO A 136 -3.95 -2.37 14.60
CA PRO A 136 -3.16 -1.20 14.24
C PRO A 136 -2.25 -0.72 15.38
N LEU A 137 -1.08 -0.18 15.02
CA LEU A 137 -0.17 0.43 15.99
C LEU A 137 -0.81 1.66 16.65
N THR A 138 -0.53 1.86 17.94
CA THR A 138 -0.87 3.09 18.67
C THR A 138 0.17 4.19 18.42
N LEU A 139 -0.19 5.44 18.71
CA LEU A 139 0.74 6.58 18.64
C LEU A 139 2.03 6.37 19.46
N GLY A 140 1.92 5.72 20.62
CA GLY A 140 3.06 5.40 21.51
C GLY A 140 4.03 4.39 20.91
N GLN A 141 3.61 3.59 19.93
CA GLN A 141 4.45 2.58 19.27
C GLN A 141 5.23 3.12 18.06
N LEU A 142 4.85 4.29 17.53
CA LEU A 142 5.48 4.89 16.35
C LEU A 142 6.97 5.24 16.54
N PRO A 143 7.46 5.69 17.71
CA PRO A 143 8.89 5.93 17.92
C PRO A 143 9.75 4.68 17.73
N ALA A 144 9.27 3.51 18.16
CA ALA A 144 9.98 2.25 17.94
C ALA A 144 10.00 1.84 16.46
N LEU A 145 8.88 2.06 15.75
CA LEU A 145 8.81 1.87 14.31
C LEU A 145 9.80 2.79 13.57
N SER A 146 9.84 4.07 13.93
CA SER A 146 10.76 5.07 13.37
C SER A 146 12.22 4.64 13.47
N ARG A 147 12.66 4.19 14.66
CA ARG A 147 14.03 3.68 14.85
C ARG A 147 14.32 2.46 13.99
N ARG A 148 13.36 1.53 13.88
CA ARG A 148 13.54 0.29 13.10
C ARG A 148 13.61 0.53 11.59
N THR A 149 12.81 1.47 11.08
CA THR A 149 12.72 1.72 9.64
C THR A 149 13.63 2.85 9.15
N GLY A 150 14.19 3.64 10.08
CA GLY A 150 14.91 4.88 9.75
C GLY A 150 13.98 6.00 9.27
N GLU A 151 12.66 5.84 9.38
CA GLU A 151 11.70 6.80 8.85
C GLU A 151 11.46 7.97 9.81
N PRO A 152 11.24 9.19 9.30
CA PRO A 152 10.89 10.34 10.12
C PRO A 152 9.63 10.08 10.94
N ILE A 153 9.69 10.33 12.25
CA ILE A 153 8.54 10.12 13.14
C ILE A 153 7.29 10.92 12.70
N GLN A 154 7.49 12.08 12.09
CA GLN A 154 6.39 12.91 11.57
C GLN A 154 5.66 12.25 10.40
N LEU A 155 6.38 11.53 9.53
CA LEU A 155 5.76 10.73 8.47
C LEU A 155 4.87 9.64 9.09
N LEU A 156 5.39 8.90 10.06
CA LEU A 156 4.65 7.81 10.70
C LEU A 156 3.41 8.30 11.45
N ARG A 157 3.52 9.40 12.22
CA ARG A 157 2.39 10.04 12.91
C ARG A 157 1.30 10.45 11.94
N ARG A 158 1.69 10.97 10.79
CA ARG A 158 0.76 11.35 9.74
C ARG A 158 0.08 10.15 9.11
N LEU A 159 0.83 9.12 8.74
CA LEU A 159 0.26 7.88 8.20
C LEU A 159 -0.75 7.29 9.18
N HIS A 160 -0.42 7.27 10.47
CA HIS A 160 -1.34 6.85 11.52
C HIS A 160 -2.61 7.72 11.56
N ALA A 161 -2.48 9.05 11.53
CA ALA A 161 -3.65 9.94 11.51
C ALA A 161 -4.55 9.72 10.29
N LEU A 162 -3.95 9.47 9.11
CA LEU A 162 -4.68 9.23 7.86
C LEU A 162 -5.37 7.86 7.80
N TYR A 163 -4.71 6.82 8.31
CA TYR A 163 -5.10 5.43 8.07
C TYR A 163 -5.74 4.73 9.26
N VAL A 164 -5.43 5.16 10.48
CA VAL A 164 -5.95 4.57 11.71
C VAL A 164 -7.05 5.44 12.31
N VAL A 165 -6.80 6.75 12.44
CA VAL A 165 -7.73 7.67 13.15
C VAL A 165 -8.77 8.28 12.22
N GLY A 166 -8.40 8.58 10.97
CA GLY A 166 -9.26 9.32 10.06
C GLY A 166 -10.58 8.61 9.76
N PRO A 167 -11.73 9.34 9.72
CA PRO A 167 -12.99 8.75 9.28
C PRO A 167 -12.85 8.15 7.89
N VAL A 168 -13.69 7.16 7.57
CA VAL A 168 -13.67 6.41 6.29
C VAL A 168 -13.60 7.32 5.06
N SER A 169 -14.34 8.44 5.05
CA SER A 169 -14.33 9.45 3.98
C SER A 169 -13.02 10.24 3.84
N THR A 170 -12.19 10.24 4.89
CA THR A 170 -10.85 10.84 4.90
C THR A 170 -9.73 9.83 4.64
N ARG A 171 -10.06 8.55 4.48
CA ARG A 171 -9.09 7.57 3.97
C ARG A 171 -8.81 7.91 2.50
N PRO A 172 -7.56 8.07 2.07
CA PRO A 172 -7.25 8.44 0.70
C PRO A 172 -7.78 7.41 -0.29
N ALA A 173 -8.52 7.86 -1.29
CA ALA A 173 -8.36 7.25 -2.60
C ALA A 173 -6.96 7.66 -3.08
N TRP A 174 -6.14 6.67 -3.40
CA TRP A 174 -4.80 6.92 -3.90
C TRP A 174 -4.92 7.58 -5.27
N LEU A 175 -4.34 8.79 -5.38
CA LEU A 175 -4.48 9.74 -6.48
C LEU A 175 -5.90 10.32 -6.61
N HIS A 176 -6.30 11.19 -5.69
CA HIS A 176 -7.11 12.34 -6.11
C HIS A 176 -6.18 13.40 -6.73
N PRO A 177 -6.58 14.07 -7.81
CA PRO A 177 -5.75 15.10 -8.42
C PRO A 177 -5.38 16.14 -7.35
N ALA A 178 -4.07 16.34 -7.14
CA ALA A 178 -3.61 17.68 -6.80
C ALA A 178 -4.18 18.55 -7.90
N SER A 179 -5.15 19.40 -7.55
CA SER A 179 -5.91 20.21 -8.50
C SER A 179 -4.96 20.73 -9.59
N PRO A 180 -5.18 20.41 -10.88
CA PRO A 180 -4.33 20.91 -11.97
C PRO A 180 -4.19 22.44 -11.90
N ARG A 181 -5.23 23.11 -11.39
CA ARG A 181 -5.26 24.56 -11.12
C ARG A 181 -4.18 25.00 -10.13
N ALA A 182 -3.95 24.23 -9.07
CA ALA A 182 -2.87 24.52 -8.12
C ALA A 182 -1.50 24.23 -8.73
N ALA A 183 -1.36 23.12 -9.46
CA ALA A 183 -0.10 22.73 -10.10
C ALA A 183 0.45 23.82 -11.03
N GLY A 184 -0.42 24.53 -11.77
CA GLY A 184 0.01 25.66 -12.60
C GLY A 184 0.45 26.91 -11.81
N CYS A 185 -0.05 27.13 -10.59
CA CYS A 185 0.26 28.33 -9.80
C CYS A 185 1.67 28.29 -9.20
N TYR A 186 2.12 27.12 -8.74
CA TYR A 186 3.43 26.95 -8.12
C TYR A 186 4.63 27.32 -8.99
N PRO A 187 4.77 26.81 -10.25
CA PRO A 187 5.88 27.20 -11.12
C PRO A 187 5.79 28.68 -11.53
N ALA A 188 4.57 29.23 -11.69
CA ALA A 188 4.38 30.64 -12.02
C ALA A 188 4.86 31.56 -10.87
N ALA A 189 4.52 31.24 -9.62
CA ALA A 189 5.00 31.97 -8.44
C ALA A 189 6.43 31.59 -8.02
N GLY A 190 6.98 30.48 -8.51
CA GLY A 190 8.26 29.94 -8.03
C GLY A 190 9.48 30.81 -8.34
N ARG A 191 9.37 31.74 -9.30
CA ARG A 191 10.45 32.69 -9.67
C ARG A 191 10.43 33.97 -8.85
N THR A 192 9.25 34.52 -8.60
CA THR A 192 9.03 35.86 -8.01
C THR A 192 8.47 35.82 -6.59
N GLY A 193 8.02 34.66 -6.14
CA GLY A 193 7.24 34.50 -4.91
C GLY A 193 5.82 35.03 -5.01
N PHE A 194 5.39 35.54 -6.18
CA PHE A 194 4.10 36.22 -6.36
C PHE A 194 3.45 35.90 -7.70
N LEU A 195 2.14 35.68 -7.68
CA LEU A 195 1.30 35.43 -8.85
C LEU A 195 0.08 36.35 -8.81
N GLY A 196 0.03 37.33 -9.73
CA GLY A 196 -1.12 38.22 -9.89
C GLY A 196 -2.39 37.48 -10.30
N PHE A 197 -3.56 38.00 -9.92
CA PHE A 197 -4.85 37.36 -10.26
C PHE A 197 -5.12 37.32 -11.76
N ASP A 198 -4.61 38.30 -12.51
CA ASP A 198 -4.61 38.37 -13.97
C ASP A 198 -3.88 37.18 -14.63
N ARG A 199 -2.88 36.62 -13.94
CA ARG A 199 -2.01 35.52 -14.41
C ARG A 199 -2.38 34.15 -13.86
N LEU A 200 -3.51 34.03 -13.16
CA LEU A 200 -3.96 32.74 -12.67
C LEU A 200 -4.23 31.78 -13.84
N PRO A 201 -3.78 30.51 -13.77
CA PRO A 201 -4.07 29.48 -14.77
C PRO A 201 -5.49 28.91 -14.59
N VAL A 202 -6.47 29.79 -14.37
CA VAL A 202 -7.90 29.47 -14.30
C VAL A 202 -8.70 30.53 -15.05
N PRO A 203 -9.76 30.15 -15.78
CA PRO A 203 -10.69 31.11 -16.38
C PRO A 203 -11.23 32.11 -15.36
N GLU A 204 -11.56 33.32 -15.82
CA GLU A 204 -11.94 34.44 -14.96
C GLU A 204 -13.15 34.11 -14.07
N GLU A 205 -14.17 33.48 -14.66
CA GLU A 205 -15.39 33.01 -14.03
C GLU A 205 -15.15 31.97 -12.91
N HIS A 206 -13.98 31.33 -12.89
CA HIS A 206 -13.60 30.34 -11.88
C HIS A 206 -12.60 30.86 -10.84
N ARG A 207 -12.19 32.13 -10.91
CA ARG A 207 -11.19 32.69 -9.98
C ARG A 207 -11.69 32.72 -8.54
N ASP A 208 -12.95 33.03 -8.29
CA ASP A 208 -13.54 33.00 -6.94
C ASP A 208 -13.61 31.58 -6.36
N ASP A 209 -14.04 30.61 -7.17
CA ASP A 209 -14.05 29.20 -6.79
C ASP A 209 -12.66 28.69 -6.46
N PHE A 210 -11.68 29.05 -7.29
CA PHE A 210 -10.29 28.70 -7.05
C PHE A 210 -9.77 29.30 -5.75
N ARG A 211 -10.06 30.58 -5.46
CA ARG A 211 -9.70 31.24 -4.20
C ARG A 211 -10.32 30.55 -2.99
N ARG A 212 -11.61 30.24 -3.05
CA ARG A 212 -12.34 29.50 -1.98
C ARG A 212 -11.77 28.10 -1.79
N TRP A 213 -11.50 27.39 -2.88
CA TRP A 213 -10.87 26.08 -2.85
C TRP A 213 -9.48 26.14 -2.23
N LEU A 214 -8.64 27.09 -2.63
CA LEU A 214 -7.27 27.22 -2.14
C LEU A 214 -7.24 27.38 -0.61
N LYS A 215 -8.10 28.25 -0.07
CA LYS A 215 -8.27 28.48 1.38
C LYS A 215 -8.69 27.24 2.16
N ARG A 216 -9.47 26.34 1.55
CA ARG A 216 -9.96 25.10 2.18
C ARG A 216 -9.08 23.89 1.88
N SER A 217 -8.17 24.02 0.93
CA SER A 217 -7.27 22.94 0.52
C SER A 217 -6.12 22.77 1.51
N ARG A 218 -5.46 21.61 1.46
CA ARG A 218 -4.20 21.39 2.18
C ARG A 218 -3.06 22.34 1.79
N PHE A 219 -3.18 23.03 0.67
CA PHE A 219 -2.21 24.01 0.19
C PHE A 219 -2.45 25.41 0.75
N ALA A 220 -3.53 25.63 1.52
CA ALA A 220 -3.89 26.95 2.03
C ALA A 220 -2.72 27.67 2.73
N GLN A 221 -1.92 26.95 3.51
CA GLN A 221 -0.81 27.57 4.24
C GLN A 221 0.45 27.77 3.39
N ASP A 222 0.51 27.24 2.16
CA ASP A 222 1.60 27.56 1.22
C ASP A 222 1.40 28.95 0.62
N TRP A 223 0.17 29.47 0.64
CA TRP A 223 -0.20 30.70 -0.01
C TRP A 223 -0.68 31.75 0.98
N GLN A 224 -0.35 33.00 0.71
CA GLN A 224 -0.95 34.16 1.33
C GLN A 224 -1.75 34.90 0.25
N LEU A 225 -3.05 35.08 0.47
CA LEU A 225 -3.85 35.92 -0.41
C LEU A 225 -3.52 37.39 -0.14
N THR A 226 -3.29 38.15 -1.20
CA THR A 226 -3.14 39.61 -1.18
C THR A 226 -4.25 40.24 -2.02
N PRO A 227 -4.44 41.58 -1.96
CA PRO A 227 -5.42 42.26 -2.81
C PRO A 227 -5.23 41.99 -4.30
N ASP A 228 -3.98 41.94 -4.77
CA ASP A 228 -3.65 41.84 -6.20
C ASP A 228 -3.29 40.42 -6.68
N GLY A 229 -3.25 39.43 -5.78
CA GLY A 229 -2.82 38.08 -6.16
C GLY A 229 -2.54 37.12 -5.02
N LEU A 230 -1.65 36.17 -5.31
CA LEU A 230 -1.22 35.10 -4.43
C LEU A 230 0.29 35.20 -4.18
N ARG A 231 0.68 35.30 -2.91
CA ARG A 231 2.09 35.21 -2.50
C ARG A 231 2.41 33.79 -2.04
N LEU A 232 3.38 33.16 -2.68
CA LEU A 232 3.87 31.85 -2.31
C LEU A 232 4.85 31.99 -1.15
N ARG A 233 4.60 31.30 -0.04
CA ARG A 233 5.56 31.25 1.08
C ARG A 233 6.82 30.51 0.66
N THR A 234 7.96 30.93 1.20
CA THR A 234 9.22 30.20 1.03
C THR A 234 9.17 28.87 1.79
N CYS A 235 9.92 27.87 1.31
CA CYS A 235 10.22 26.68 2.09
C CYS A 235 10.86 27.08 3.43
N GLU A 236 10.24 26.70 4.55
CA GLU A 236 10.72 27.01 5.90
C GLU A 236 12.11 26.41 6.21
N PHE A 237 12.53 25.39 5.45
CA PHE A 237 13.81 24.70 5.67
C PHE A 237 14.98 25.25 4.84
N CYS A 238 14.73 25.86 3.68
CA CYS A 238 15.81 26.31 2.79
C CYS A 238 15.59 27.68 2.16
N GLY A 239 14.48 28.37 2.47
CA GLY A 239 14.17 29.71 2.01
C GLY A 239 13.75 29.82 0.53
N HIS A 240 13.62 28.71 -0.21
CA HIS A 240 13.30 28.75 -1.65
C HIS A 240 11.79 28.70 -1.93
N HIS A 241 11.35 29.43 -2.97
CA HIS A 241 9.98 29.40 -3.50
C HIS A 241 9.71 28.23 -4.44
N ARG A 242 10.69 27.35 -4.67
CA ARG A 242 10.53 26.19 -5.55
C ARG A 242 9.76 25.08 -4.82
N LEU A 243 8.46 25.26 -4.70
CA LEU A 243 7.52 24.32 -4.11
C LEU A 243 6.71 23.65 -5.22
N SER A 244 6.38 22.37 -5.07
CA SER A 244 5.55 21.62 -6.02
C SER A 244 4.45 20.87 -5.28
N PRO A 245 3.18 21.01 -5.68
CA PRO A 245 2.10 20.28 -5.05
C PRO A 245 2.23 18.80 -5.40
N SER A 246 2.15 17.91 -4.42
CA SER A 246 2.15 16.46 -4.68
C SER A 246 0.73 15.92 -4.72
N ARG A 247 0.45 14.91 -5.53
CA ARG A 247 -0.83 14.16 -5.51
C ARG A 247 -0.98 13.22 -4.31
N LEU A 248 0.10 12.95 -3.58
CA LEU A 248 0.10 12.04 -2.43
C LEU A 248 -0.52 12.70 -1.20
N ARG A 249 -1.52 12.08 -0.57
CA ARG A 249 -2.21 12.64 0.61
C ARG A 249 -1.30 12.71 1.84
N GLU A 250 -0.24 11.93 1.85
CA GLU A 250 0.84 11.85 2.84
C GLU A 250 1.75 13.08 2.84
N VAL A 251 1.73 13.88 1.77
CA VAL A 251 2.56 15.07 1.64
C VAL A 251 1.86 16.29 2.24
N SER A 252 2.56 17.03 3.10
CA SER A 252 2.03 18.24 3.77
C SER A 252 2.20 19.44 2.88
N GLY A 253 1.10 20.00 2.37
CA GLY A 253 1.17 21.08 1.39
C GLY A 253 1.96 20.66 0.15
N ALA A 254 2.88 21.52 -0.26
CA ALA A 254 3.83 21.27 -1.34
C ALA A 254 5.19 20.74 -0.86
N ILE A 255 5.88 20.02 -1.74
CA ILE A 255 7.26 19.56 -1.55
C ILE A 255 8.20 20.62 -2.12
N CYS A 256 9.20 21.03 -1.35
CA CYS A 256 10.27 21.85 -1.87
C CYS A 256 11.15 21.06 -2.86
N SER A 257 11.25 21.53 -4.10
CA SER A 257 12.07 20.90 -5.13
C SER A 257 13.57 20.98 -4.84
N ARG A 258 14.00 21.92 -3.98
CA ARG A 258 15.41 22.11 -3.60
C ARG A 258 15.81 21.19 -2.44
N CYS A 259 15.21 21.37 -1.26
CA CYS A 259 15.59 20.59 -0.08
C CYS A 259 14.80 19.28 0.08
N ARG A 260 13.84 19.01 -0.83
CA ARG A 260 13.06 17.77 -0.88
C ARG A 260 12.18 17.52 0.34
N ARG A 261 11.92 18.55 1.17
CA ARG A 261 11.03 18.44 2.33
C ARG A 261 9.65 18.98 2.02
N ASP A 262 8.63 18.36 2.59
CA ASP A 262 7.29 18.94 2.67
C ASP A 262 7.16 19.90 3.87
N ARG A 263 5.98 20.49 4.07
CA ARG A 263 5.72 21.42 5.18
C ARG A 263 5.75 20.78 6.58
N ALA A 264 5.84 19.46 6.69
CA ALA A 264 6.04 18.79 7.98
C ALA A 264 7.53 18.48 8.23
N GLY A 265 8.41 18.93 7.34
CA GLY A 265 9.84 18.62 7.36
C GLY A 265 10.17 17.20 6.93
N VAL A 266 9.22 16.45 6.37
CA VAL A 266 9.46 15.07 5.92
C VAL A 266 10.25 15.11 4.60
N PRO A 267 11.44 14.48 4.52
CA PRO A 267 12.18 14.34 3.26
C PRO A 267 11.52 13.32 2.31
N TRP A 268 11.48 13.66 1.02
CA TRP A 268 10.89 12.87 -0.06
C TRP A 268 11.90 12.67 -1.21
N PRO A 269 12.29 11.42 -1.54
CA PRO A 269 13.30 11.18 -2.57
C PRO A 269 12.80 11.55 -3.97
N ALA A 270 13.72 11.76 -4.92
CA ALA A 270 13.39 12.14 -6.30
C ALA A 270 12.60 11.05 -7.02
N VAL A 271 13.07 9.81 -6.99
CA VAL A 271 12.42 8.64 -7.59
C VAL A 271 11.92 7.74 -6.47
N PRO A 272 10.66 7.24 -6.50
CA PRO A 272 9.63 7.41 -7.54
C PRO A 272 8.76 8.68 -7.37
N TYR A 273 8.99 9.52 -6.36
CA TYR A 273 8.00 10.51 -5.94
C TYR A 273 7.81 11.71 -6.88
N ASP A 274 8.81 12.03 -7.70
CA ASP A 274 8.71 13.08 -8.72
C ASP A 274 7.65 12.76 -9.77
N ALA A 275 7.32 11.47 -9.97
CA ALA A 275 6.21 11.07 -10.83
C ALA A 275 4.84 11.60 -10.35
N TYR A 276 4.75 12.07 -9.10
CA TYR A 276 3.52 12.60 -8.50
C TYR A 276 3.48 14.13 -8.38
N ARG A 277 4.51 14.84 -8.83
CA ARG A 277 4.61 16.31 -8.69
C ARG A 277 3.83 17.07 -9.77
N ASP A 278 3.81 16.58 -11.01
CA ASP A 278 3.32 17.40 -12.14
C ASP A 278 2.60 16.62 -13.26
N ARG A 279 2.15 15.38 -13.03
CA ARG A 279 1.35 14.69 -14.07
C ARG A 279 0.00 15.40 -14.21
N PRO A 280 -0.50 15.68 -15.44
CA PRO A 280 -1.84 16.20 -15.66
C PRO A 280 -2.93 15.26 -15.11
#